data_AF-A0A517T4F2-F1
#
_entry.id   AF-A0A517T4F2-F1
#
_cell.length_a   1.000
_cell.length_b   1.000
_cell.length_c   1.000
_cell.angle_alpha   90.00
_cell.angle_beta   90.00
_cell.angle_gamma   90.00
#
_symmetry.space_group_name_H-M   'P 1'
#
loop_
_entity.id
_entity.type
_entity.pdbx_description
1 polymer ?
#
loop_
_entity_poly.entity_id
_entity_poly.type
_entity_poly.pdbx_seq_one_letter_code
_entity_poly.pdbx_strand_id
1 'polypeptide(L)'
;MITNNSPAEQSHPLSQQKTANSVAKDRLQSELCAEKLRALGDPTRIRIVDLLRDGEKSVTEISEHLGEEIVNVSHHLGILFHAGLVEKSKQGRFVIYSLHPEITPISRGKTQHLDFGCCRLEVPKG
;
A
#
# COMPACT_ATOMS: atom_id res chain seq x y z
N MET A 1 11.56 -15.73 -68.73
CA MET A 1 12.28 -15.01 -67.65
C MET A 1 11.36 -14.98 -66.44
N ILE A 2 11.49 -15.98 -65.56
CA ILE A 2 10.80 -16.03 -64.27
C ILE A 2 11.89 -15.75 -63.25
N THR A 3 11.82 -14.60 -62.60
CA THR A 3 12.74 -14.22 -61.54
C THR A 3 12.08 -14.43 -60.18
N ASN A 4 12.95 -14.65 -59.20
CA ASN A 4 12.78 -14.37 -57.78
C ASN A 4 12.07 -15.45 -56.94
N ASN A 5 12.46 -15.74 -55.71
CA ASN A 5 13.65 -15.47 -54.88
C ASN A 5 13.32 -16.20 -53.56
N SER A 6 14.25 -16.96 -52.98
CA SER A 6 14.24 -17.32 -51.55
C SER A 6 15.38 -16.50 -50.92
N PRO A 7 15.42 -16.11 -49.62
CA PRO A 7 14.81 -16.76 -48.46
C PRO A 7 14.28 -15.79 -47.37
N ALA A 8 13.62 -16.30 -46.32
CA ALA A 8 13.78 -15.82 -44.94
C ALA A 8 12.92 -16.65 -43.99
N GLU A 9 13.60 -17.35 -43.09
CA GLU A 9 13.07 -17.81 -41.81
C GLU A 9 12.28 -16.71 -41.11
N GLN A 10 11.08 -17.03 -40.64
CA GLN A 10 10.55 -16.41 -39.43
C GLN A 10 10.08 -17.52 -38.50
N SER A 11 10.96 -17.78 -37.55
CA SER A 11 10.83 -18.61 -36.39
C SER A 11 9.68 -18.14 -35.48
N HIS A 12 8.98 -19.13 -34.94
CA HIS A 12 8.22 -19.17 -33.68
C HIS A 12 7.78 -17.85 -33.02
N PRO A 13 6.46 -17.62 -32.87
CA PRO A 13 5.95 -16.86 -31.73
C PRO A 13 5.94 -17.76 -30.48
N LEU A 14 7.06 -17.78 -29.74
CA LEU A 14 7.06 -18.12 -28.32
C LEU A 14 6.74 -16.84 -27.55
N SER A 15 5.48 -16.68 -27.11
CA SER A 15 5.13 -16.04 -25.82
C SER A 15 3.62 -15.78 -25.72
N GLN A 16 2.79 -16.84 -25.75
CA GLN A 16 1.42 -16.75 -25.25
C GLN A 16 0.98 -18.06 -24.62
N GLN A 17 1.65 -18.45 -23.53
CA GLN A 17 1.10 -19.42 -22.58
C GLN A 17 1.39 -18.95 -21.15
N LYS A 18 0.71 -17.88 -20.72
CA LYS A 18 0.53 -17.61 -19.29
C LYS A 18 -0.49 -18.61 -18.75
N THR A 19 0.04 -19.77 -18.37
CA THR A 19 -0.41 -20.68 -17.31
C THR A 19 -1.84 -20.47 -16.78
N ALA A 20 -2.80 -20.99 -17.53
CA ALA A 20 -4.06 -21.46 -16.99
C ALA A 20 -3.81 -22.78 -16.22
N ASN A 21 -3.55 -22.72 -14.90
CA ASN A 21 -3.70 -23.78 -13.86
C ASN A 21 -2.62 -23.75 -12.75
N SER A 22 -2.68 -22.81 -11.79
CA SER A 22 -2.05 -23.02 -10.47
C SER A 22 -2.68 -22.29 -9.27
N VAL A 23 -3.73 -21.47 -9.45
CA VAL A 23 -4.37 -20.73 -8.33
C VAL A 23 -5.41 -21.61 -7.61
N ALA A 24 -4.94 -22.63 -6.90
CA ALA A 24 -5.73 -23.28 -5.87
C ALA A 24 -5.86 -22.31 -4.67
N LYS A 25 -6.83 -21.38 -4.75
CA LYS A 25 -7.21 -20.36 -3.73
C LYS A 25 -6.01 -19.69 -3.03
N ASP A 26 -5.57 -18.54 -3.53
CA ASP A 26 -4.68 -17.63 -2.79
C ASP A 26 -5.40 -17.11 -1.53
N ARG A 27 -5.37 -17.91 -0.46
CA ARG A 27 -6.04 -17.61 0.82
C ARG A 27 -5.43 -16.41 1.54
N LEU A 28 -4.21 -16.03 1.19
CA LEU A 28 -3.48 -14.94 1.82
C LEU A 28 -3.60 -13.62 1.05
N GLN A 29 -4.21 -13.62 -0.14
CA GLN A 29 -4.26 -12.46 -1.02
C GLN A 29 -2.85 -11.86 -1.18
N SER A 30 -1.91 -12.70 -1.62
CA SER A 30 -0.47 -12.50 -1.47
C SER A 30 0.03 -11.18 -2.06
N GLU A 31 -0.54 -10.74 -3.19
CA GLU A 31 -0.19 -9.46 -3.82
C GLU A 31 -0.65 -8.26 -2.98
N LEU A 32 -1.92 -8.24 -2.57
CA LEU A 32 -2.49 -7.22 -1.70
C LEU A 32 -1.71 -7.13 -0.38
N CYS A 33 -1.37 -8.28 0.19
CA CYS A 33 -0.67 -8.31 1.45
C CYS A 33 0.78 -7.82 1.33
N ALA A 34 1.48 -8.25 0.28
CA ALA A 34 2.83 -7.77 0.02
C ALA A 34 2.86 -6.25 -0.24
N GLU A 35 1.86 -5.69 -0.92
CA GLU A 35 1.73 -4.24 -1.15
C GLU A 35 1.60 -3.48 0.17
N LYS A 36 0.65 -3.88 1.03
CA LYS A 36 0.45 -3.23 2.34
C LYS A 36 1.66 -3.38 3.25
N LEU A 37 2.26 -4.57 3.32
CA LEU A 37 3.46 -4.80 4.13
C LEU A 37 4.66 -3.99 3.62
N ARG A 38 4.83 -3.85 2.29
CA ARG A 38 5.86 -2.99 1.71
C ARG A 38 5.63 -1.52 2.03
N ALA A 39 4.38 -1.07 1.99
CA ALA A 39 4.01 0.27 2.42
C ALA A 39 4.20 0.49 3.93
N LEU A 40 4.20 -0.56 4.76
CA LEU A 40 4.51 -0.44 6.19
C LEU A 40 5.99 -0.67 6.52
N GLY A 41 6.80 -1.23 5.61
CA GLY A 41 8.19 -1.61 5.85
C GLY A 41 9.18 -0.44 6.01
N ASP A 42 8.75 0.69 6.54
CA ASP A 42 9.53 1.91 6.76
C ASP A 42 9.18 2.55 8.10
N PRO A 43 10.17 2.93 8.92
CA PRO A 43 9.92 3.48 10.26
C PRO A 43 9.05 4.73 10.27
N THR A 44 9.24 5.66 9.33
CA THR A 44 8.47 6.92 9.27
C THR A 44 7.03 6.63 8.91
N ARG A 45 6.78 5.71 7.98
CA ARG A 45 5.41 5.30 7.62
C ARG A 45 4.69 4.61 8.78
N ILE A 46 5.37 3.79 9.57
CA ILE A 46 4.80 3.20 10.80
C ILE A 46 4.44 4.31 11.80
N ARG A 47 5.33 5.29 12.03
CA ARG A 47 5.06 6.43 12.93
C ARG A 47 3.87 7.28 12.47
N ILE A 48 3.72 7.51 11.17
CA ILE A 48 2.55 8.22 10.61
C ILE A 48 1.27 7.44 10.89
N VAL A 49 1.25 6.13 10.60
CA VAL A 49 0.08 5.28 10.85
C VAL A 49 -0.26 5.28 12.34
N ASP A 50 0.75 5.19 13.22
CA ASP A 50 0.55 5.24 14.66
C ASP A 50 -0.09 6.56 15.11
N LEU A 51 0.45 7.69 14.63
CA LEU A 51 -0.06 9.03 14.93
C LEU A 51 -1.52 9.23 14.46
N LEU A 52 -1.89 8.65 13.31
CA LEU A 52 -3.25 8.74 12.77
C LEU A 52 -4.26 7.84 13.50
N ARG A 53 -3.81 6.91 14.37
CA ARG A 53 -4.70 6.15 15.26
C ARG A 53 -5.36 7.04 16.31
N ASP A 54 -4.70 8.13 16.67
CA ASP A 54 -5.19 9.09 17.67
C ASP A 54 -6.17 10.11 17.06
N GLY A 55 -6.35 10.10 15.74
CA GLY A 55 -7.29 10.96 15.03
C GLY A 55 -6.74 11.49 13.72
N GLU A 56 -7.63 12.09 12.93
CA GLU A 56 -7.28 12.70 11.65
C GLU A 56 -6.37 13.92 11.82
N LYS A 57 -5.43 14.11 10.88
CA LYS A 57 -4.44 15.21 10.92
C LYS A 57 -4.10 15.71 9.52
N SER A 58 -3.75 16.98 9.42
CA SER A 58 -3.17 17.56 8.22
C SER A 58 -1.71 17.15 8.04
N VAL A 59 -1.18 17.31 6.81
CA VAL A 59 0.25 17.07 6.53
C VAL A 59 1.18 17.91 7.41
N THR A 60 0.77 19.15 7.73
CA THR A 60 1.55 20.07 8.57
C THR A 60 1.60 19.56 10.01
N GLU A 61 0.46 19.16 10.58
CA GLU A 61 0.43 18.60 11.94
C GLU A 61 1.26 17.33 12.04
N ILE A 62 1.23 16.45 11.04
CA ILE A 62 2.03 15.22 11.01
C ILE A 62 3.53 15.56 10.94
N SER A 63 3.91 16.52 10.08
CA SER A 63 5.28 17.02 9.96
C SER A 63 5.80 17.57 11.29
N GLU A 64 5.01 18.39 11.97
CA GLU A 64 5.35 18.95 13.28
C GLU A 64 5.51 17.87 14.36
N HIS A 65 4.60 16.88 14.42
CA HIS A 65 4.68 15.80 15.40
C HIS A 65 5.89 14.88 15.20
N LEU A 66 6.28 14.66 13.94
CA LEU A 66 7.37 13.74 13.62
C LEU A 66 8.75 14.41 13.58
N GLY A 67 8.79 15.75 13.49
CA GLY A 67 10.02 16.51 13.28
C GLY A 67 10.59 16.31 11.87
N GLU A 68 9.73 16.08 10.88
CA GLU A 68 10.10 15.73 9.51
C GLU A 68 9.66 16.81 8.53
N GLU A 69 10.39 16.99 7.44
CA GLU A 69 10.03 17.94 6.38
C GLU A 69 8.68 17.59 5.72
N ILE A 70 7.85 18.60 5.43
CA ILE A 70 6.52 18.42 4.81
C ILE A 70 6.61 17.62 3.50
N VAL A 71 7.66 17.84 2.69
CA VAL A 71 7.85 17.11 1.43
C VAL A 71 8.05 15.61 1.65
N ASN A 72 8.80 15.22 2.70
CA ASN A 72 9.01 13.83 3.06
C ASN A 72 7.72 13.20 3.59
N VAL A 73 7.01 13.90 4.48
CA VAL A 73 5.73 13.44 5.01
C VAL A 73 4.70 13.27 3.90
N SER A 74 4.60 14.23 2.97
CA SER A 74 3.71 14.14 1.81
C SER A 74 4.04 12.95 0.91
N HIS A 75 5.33 12.68 0.67
CA HIS A 75 5.77 11.50 -0.07
C HIS A 75 5.34 10.20 0.61
N HIS A 76 5.56 10.08 1.93
CA HIS A 76 5.15 8.93 2.71
C HIS A 76 3.64 8.73 2.73
N LEU A 77 2.86 9.81 2.90
CA LEU A 77 1.41 9.77 2.84
C LEU A 77 0.90 9.36 1.46
N GLY A 78 1.59 9.74 0.37
CA GLY A 78 1.29 9.26 -0.98
C GLY A 78 1.43 7.74 -1.10
N ILE A 79 2.54 7.18 -0.59
CA ILE A 79 2.74 5.72 -0.58
C ILE A 79 1.66 5.01 0.23
N LEU A 80 1.36 5.50 1.43
CA LEU A 80 0.33 4.93 2.30
C LEU A 80 -1.06 5.01 1.66
N PHE A 81 -1.37 6.13 1.00
CA PHE A 81 -2.64 6.34 0.30
C PHE A 81 -2.81 5.36 -0.86
N HIS A 82 -1.77 5.18 -1.68
CA HIS A 82 -1.81 4.23 -2.80
C HIS A 82 -1.96 2.77 -2.33
N ALA A 83 -1.39 2.41 -1.18
CA ALA A 83 -1.57 1.10 -0.57
C ALA A 83 -2.91 0.92 0.17
N GLY A 84 -3.80 1.91 0.14
CA GLY A 84 -5.09 1.88 0.83
C GLY A 84 -4.99 1.85 2.37
N LEU A 85 -3.90 2.41 2.92
CA LEU A 85 -3.66 2.46 4.37
C LEU A 85 -4.20 3.74 5.02
N VAL A 86 -4.27 4.82 4.25
CA VAL A 86 -4.84 6.10 4.66
C VAL A 86 -5.79 6.59 3.60
N GLU A 87 -6.73 7.42 4.01
CA GLU A 87 -7.56 8.22 3.12
C GLU A 87 -7.26 9.70 3.34
N LYS A 88 -7.77 10.55 2.44
CA LYS A 88 -7.62 12.00 2.56
C LYS A 88 -8.89 12.72 2.13
N SER A 89 -9.23 13.75 2.87
CA SER A 89 -10.35 14.65 2.57
C SER A 89 -9.87 16.08 2.53
N LYS A 90 -10.58 16.94 1.78
CA LYS A 90 -10.28 18.38 1.76
C LYS A 90 -11.20 19.08 2.75
N GLN A 91 -10.61 19.71 3.77
CA GLN A 91 -11.33 20.53 4.74
C GLN A 91 -10.84 21.97 4.61
N GLY A 92 -11.63 22.80 3.92
CA GLY A 92 -11.28 24.17 3.59
C GLY A 92 -9.99 24.25 2.74
N ARG A 93 -8.92 24.78 3.33
CA ARG A 93 -7.60 24.90 2.69
C ARG A 93 -6.67 23.72 2.95
N PHE A 94 -7.03 22.84 3.87
CA PHE A 94 -6.18 21.75 4.31
C PHE A 94 -6.59 20.42 3.67
N VAL A 95 -5.61 19.56 3.45
CA VAL A 95 -5.83 18.15 3.18
C VAL A 95 -5.63 17.43 4.50
N ILE A 96 -6.68 16.77 4.95
CA ILE A 96 -6.73 16.02 6.20
C ILE A 96 -6.62 14.53 5.87
N TYR A 97 -5.75 13.84 6.60
CA TYR A 97 -5.50 12.41 6.47
C TYR A 97 -6.07 11.67 7.68
N SER A 98 -6.64 10.50 7.43
CA SER A 98 -7.14 9.56 8.43
C SER A 98 -6.72 8.15 8.04
N LEU A 99 -6.72 7.22 8.99
CA LEU A 99 -6.60 5.80 8.66
C LEU A 99 -7.78 5.38 7.79
N HIS A 100 -7.52 4.50 6.83
CA HIS A 100 -8.59 3.94 6.01
C HIS A 100 -9.62 3.24 6.92
N PRO A 101 -10.95 3.41 6.70
CA PRO A 101 -11.98 2.89 7.62
C PRO A 101 -11.95 1.37 7.82
N GLU A 102 -11.44 0.61 6.84
CA GLU A 102 -11.25 -0.84 6.99
C GLU A 102 -10.15 -1.19 7.99
N ILE A 103 -9.23 -0.27 8.23
CA ILE A 103 -8.15 -0.36 9.21
C ILE A 103 -8.70 0.16 10.53
N THR A 104 -9.62 -0.62 11.09
CA THR A 104 -10.19 -0.31 12.40
C THR A 104 -9.23 -0.74 13.50
N PRO A 105 -8.94 0.12 14.49
CA PRO A 105 -8.32 -0.31 15.72
C PRO A 105 -9.31 -1.21 16.48
N ILE A 106 -9.14 -2.52 16.36
CA ILE A 106 -9.91 -3.48 17.16
C ILE A 106 -9.18 -3.67 18.49
N SER A 107 -9.82 -3.27 19.59
CA SER A 107 -9.31 -3.53 20.94
C SER A 107 -9.82 -4.88 21.45
N ARG A 108 -8.93 -5.86 21.58
CA ARG A 108 -9.18 -7.07 22.38
C ARG A 108 -8.21 -7.10 23.56
N GLY A 109 -8.71 -6.77 24.75
CA GLY A 109 -7.91 -6.82 25.99
C GLY A 109 -6.79 -5.77 26.04
N LYS A 110 -5.53 -6.21 26.21
CA LYS A 110 -4.35 -5.36 26.41
C LYS A 110 -3.65 -4.91 25.12
N THR A 111 -4.09 -5.37 23.96
CA THR A 111 -3.43 -5.12 22.67
C THR A 111 -4.37 -4.40 21.71
N GLN A 112 -3.83 -3.48 20.90
CA GLN A 112 -4.55 -2.86 19.79
C GLN A 112 -4.08 -3.48 18.48
N HIS A 113 -4.97 -3.62 17.50
CA HIS A 113 -4.63 -4.24 16.23
C HIS A 113 -5.00 -3.34 15.06
N LEU A 114 -4.12 -3.28 14.07
CA LEU A 114 -4.43 -2.73 12.75
C LEU A 114 -4.77 -3.90 11.82
N ASP A 115 -6.01 -3.93 11.33
CA ASP A 115 -6.48 -4.96 10.41
C ASP A 115 -6.35 -4.47 8.97
N PHE A 116 -5.59 -5.20 8.16
CA PHE A 116 -5.34 -4.87 6.75
C PHE A 116 -6.16 -5.75 5.79
N GLY A 117 -7.07 -6.58 6.31
CA GLY A 117 -7.83 -7.58 5.55
C GLY A 117 -7.06 -8.88 5.31
N CYS A 118 -5.82 -8.79 4.82
CA CYS A 118 -4.96 -9.96 4.57
C CYS A 118 -4.13 -10.38 5.79
N CYS A 119 -3.83 -9.44 6.69
CA CYS A 119 -3.01 -9.66 7.88
C CYS A 119 -3.37 -8.63 8.96
N ARG A 120 -2.90 -8.91 10.18
CA ARG A 120 -3.13 -8.07 11.35
C ARG A 120 -1.81 -7.72 12.02
N LEU A 121 -1.56 -6.44 12.28
CA LEU A 121 -0.43 -6.00 13.08
C LEU A 121 -0.86 -5.76 14.52
N GLU A 122 -0.19 -6.41 15.46
CA GLU A 122 -0.40 -6.19 16.90
C GLU A 122 0.47 -5.05 17.39
N VAL A 123 -0.14 -4.07 18.05
CA VAL A 123 0.54 -2.92 18.64
C VAL A 123 0.39 -3.00 20.16
N PRO A 124 1.51 -3.04 20.92
CA PRO A 124 1.46 -2.96 22.37
C PRO A 124 0.77 -1.66 22.81
N LYS A 125 -0.03 -1.72 23.88
CA LYS A 125 -0.46 -0.49 24.54
C LYS A 125 0.75 0.11 25.27
N GLY A 126 1.07 1.36 24.94
CA GLY A 126 2.04 2.18 25.67
C GLY A 126 1.56 2.53 27.07
#